data_AF-A0A846ZJ39-F1
#
_entry.id   AF-A0A846ZJ39-F1
#
_cell.length_a   1.000
_cell.length_b   1.000
_cell.length_c   1.000
_cell.angle_alpha   90.00
_cell.angle_beta   90.00
_cell.angle_gamma   90.00
#
_symmetry.space_group_name_H-M   'P 1'
#
loop_
_entity.id
_entity.type
_entity.pdbx_description
1 polymer ?
#
loop_
_entity_poly.entity_id
_entity_poly.type
_entity_poly.pdbx_seq_one_letter_code
_entity_poly.pdbx_strand_id
1 'polypeptide(L)'
;MSASYSTNYSVKEIQSSSDHAFASAISIYADHVPPDLRTNTGEITHWLDHYNQTFEDRLHILSLSVNKNVAGFCELVHLKETNIVVIDYIAIDRRYRGGLEVFFNFATLVRSFILERYPTVSYVVVEIAPLKENEEIRYGLPLLRLVKMMGFGVIDATYIQPSLGNNNSESELEGALLINPKPTAGVLPKQSYLRIVRSIYYDHYVRWYGYHGKDYEHVYKSNTDRLYAEVAQHVKKERIVVNGLRHFPEDRPNEPTAVVAPPTKVLWPAIGMILFCLLVLLCMKALFKVSFVWIIAALIAAMILYFALSSMVDKRASPVLRELIKAFKSSFGKVK
;
A
#
# COMPACT_ATOMS: atom_id res chain seq x y z
N MET A 1 20.02 -14.14 -23.88
CA MET A 1 20.10 -14.10 -22.41
C MET A 1 19.31 -12.90 -21.93
N SER A 2 18.14 -13.09 -21.33
CA SER A 2 17.40 -11.99 -20.71
C SER A 2 17.98 -11.76 -19.31
N ALA A 3 18.69 -10.65 -19.10
CA ALA A 3 19.07 -10.24 -17.77
C ALA A 3 17.80 -9.90 -16.98
N SER A 4 17.52 -10.66 -15.92
CA SER A 4 16.46 -10.35 -14.96
C SER A 4 17.02 -9.34 -13.97
N TYR A 5 16.68 -8.06 -14.13
CA TYR A 5 16.96 -7.05 -13.12
C TYR A 5 15.83 -7.04 -12.09
N SER A 6 16.09 -7.51 -10.87
CA SER A 6 15.17 -7.39 -9.74
C SER A 6 15.56 -6.18 -8.88
N THR A 7 14.68 -5.19 -8.78
CA THR A 7 14.86 -4.06 -7.85
C THR A 7 14.34 -4.47 -6.47
N ASN A 8 15.17 -4.33 -5.43
CA ASN A 8 14.77 -4.62 -4.05
C ASN A 8 14.44 -3.31 -3.30
N TYR A 9 13.28 -3.28 -2.67
CA TYR A 9 12.80 -2.18 -1.83
C TYR A 9 12.69 -2.64 -0.38
N SER A 10 13.20 -1.85 0.55
CA SER A 10 13.03 -2.10 1.98
C SER A 10 12.90 -0.79 2.73
N VAL A 11 12.13 -0.79 3.81
CA VAL A 11 12.08 0.32 4.76
C VAL A 11 12.77 -0.10 6.05
N LYS A 12 13.55 0.80 6.64
CA LYS A 12 14.16 0.63 7.95
C LYS A 12 13.80 1.81 8.83
N GLU A 13 13.34 1.52 10.04
CA GLU A 13 13.17 2.54 11.08
C GLU A 13 14.53 3.00 11.60
N ILE A 14 14.71 4.31 11.64
CA ILE A 14 15.86 5.00 12.23
C ILE A 14 15.50 5.26 13.69
N GLN A 15 16.30 4.73 14.60
CA GLN A 15 16.04 4.79 16.05
C GLN A 15 16.75 5.96 16.75
N SER A 16 17.76 6.55 16.11
CA SER A 16 18.54 7.66 16.66
C SER A 16 19.27 8.41 15.55
N SER A 17 19.59 9.67 15.81
CA SER A 17 20.37 10.53 14.92
C SER A 17 21.78 9.99 14.60
N SER A 18 22.30 9.07 15.42
CA SER A 18 23.59 8.41 15.17
C SER A 18 23.53 7.26 14.17
N ASP A 19 22.34 6.85 13.69
CA ASP A 19 22.22 5.80 12.67
C ASP A 19 22.87 6.28 11.35
N HIS A 20 23.72 5.44 10.75
CA HIS A 20 24.38 5.75 9.49
C HIS A 20 23.41 6.10 8.35
N ALA A 21 22.19 5.57 8.36
CA ALA A 21 21.18 5.88 7.36
C ALA A 21 20.53 7.26 7.58
N PHE A 22 20.57 7.82 8.80
CA PHE A 22 19.87 9.04 9.14
C PHE A 22 20.38 10.24 8.35
N ALA A 23 21.70 10.46 8.32
CA ALA A 23 22.30 11.58 7.60
C ALA A 23 21.90 11.60 6.10
N SER A 24 21.81 10.44 5.47
CA SER A 24 21.36 10.33 4.08
C SER A 24 19.86 10.59 3.95
N ALA A 25 19.03 10.02 4.83
CA ALA A 25 17.59 10.18 4.77
C ALA A 25 17.15 11.64 5.05
N ILE A 26 17.71 12.28 6.07
CA ILE A 26 17.37 13.67 6.41
C ILE A 26 17.84 14.66 5.34
N SER A 27 18.94 14.37 4.64
CA SER A 27 19.36 15.15 3.46
C SER A 27 18.33 15.06 2.34
N ILE A 28 17.84 13.85 2.03
CA ILE A 28 16.79 13.65 1.02
C ILE A 28 15.53 14.45 1.35
N TYR A 29 15.13 14.48 2.62
CA TYR A 29 14.05 15.35 3.09
C TYR A 29 14.38 16.83 2.83
N ALA A 30 15.54 17.29 3.28
CA ALA A 30 15.93 18.70 3.19
C ALA A 30 16.04 19.20 1.74
N ASP A 31 16.48 18.35 0.82
CA ASP A 31 16.68 18.65 -0.59
C ASP A 31 15.38 18.65 -1.41
N HIS A 32 14.30 18.09 -0.87
CA HIS A 32 13.10 17.78 -1.64
C HIS A 32 11.78 18.26 -1.05
N VAL A 33 11.78 18.70 0.20
CA VAL A 33 10.66 19.44 0.80
C VAL A 33 10.91 20.93 0.58
N PRO A 34 9.96 21.69 0.01
CA PRO A 34 10.09 23.14 -0.18
C PRO A 34 10.41 23.86 1.13
N PRO A 35 11.24 24.92 1.13
CA PRO A 35 11.63 25.63 2.36
C PRO A 35 10.45 26.04 3.24
N ASP A 36 9.39 26.56 2.61
CA ASP A 36 8.18 27.05 3.28
C ASP A 36 7.34 25.92 3.89
N LEU A 37 7.60 24.66 3.53
CA LEU A 37 6.95 23.47 4.07
C LEU A 37 7.92 22.59 4.87
N ARG A 38 9.12 23.09 5.18
CA ARG A 38 10.20 22.30 5.76
C ARG A 38 10.39 22.64 7.24
N THR A 39 10.01 21.70 8.11
CA THR A 39 10.47 21.69 9.51
C THR A 39 12.00 21.68 9.57
N ASN A 40 12.58 22.42 10.51
CA ASN A 40 14.01 22.50 10.69
C ASN A 40 14.60 21.10 10.97
N THR A 41 15.65 20.71 10.26
CA THR A 41 16.24 19.36 10.40
C THR A 41 16.84 19.12 11.80
N GLY A 42 17.28 20.17 12.48
CA GLY A 42 17.71 20.13 13.88
C GLY A 42 16.56 19.83 14.84
N GLU A 43 15.33 20.29 14.54
CA GLU A 43 14.12 19.93 15.29
C GLU A 43 13.80 18.45 15.11
N ILE A 44 13.80 17.96 13.87
CA ILE A 44 13.58 16.54 13.56
C ILE A 44 14.66 15.67 14.25
N THR A 45 15.91 16.12 14.21
CA THR A 45 17.04 15.43 14.87
C THR A 45 16.85 15.38 16.38
N HIS A 46 16.45 16.50 17.00
CA HIS A 46 16.15 16.55 18.42
C HIS A 46 15.01 15.58 18.78
N TRP A 47 13.90 15.63 18.06
CA TRP A 47 12.74 14.81 18.39
C TRP A 47 12.97 13.31 18.10
N LEU A 48 13.75 12.96 17.08
CA LEU A 48 14.16 11.58 16.86
C LEU A 48 14.78 10.95 18.12
N ASP A 49 15.65 11.69 18.82
CA ASP A 49 16.36 11.17 20.00
C ASP A 49 15.56 11.29 21.31
N HIS A 50 14.55 12.18 21.39
CA HIS A 50 13.90 12.54 22.66
C HIS A 50 12.38 12.29 22.70
N TYR A 51 11.66 12.28 21.57
CA TYR A 51 10.20 12.27 21.54
C TYR A 51 9.62 11.05 22.28
N ASN A 52 10.13 9.86 21.94
CA ASN A 52 9.64 8.58 22.46
C ASN A 52 9.99 8.32 23.93
N GLN A 53 10.81 9.18 24.53
CA GLN A 53 11.13 9.20 25.96
C GLN A 53 10.28 10.24 26.71
N THR A 54 9.81 11.26 25.99
CA THR A 54 9.09 12.42 26.54
C THR A 54 7.58 12.17 26.54
N PHE A 55 7.05 11.52 25.51
CA PHE A 55 5.62 11.31 25.31
C PHE A 55 5.26 9.82 25.23
N GLU A 56 4.01 9.50 25.56
CA GLU A 56 3.46 8.15 25.35
C GLU A 56 3.17 7.86 23.86
N ASP A 57 3.03 8.92 23.08
CA ASP A 57 2.94 8.88 21.62
C ASP A 57 4.27 8.41 21.02
N ARG A 58 4.24 7.97 19.77
CA ARG A 58 5.43 7.40 19.11
C ARG A 58 5.75 8.09 17.81
N LEU A 59 6.87 8.80 17.79
CA LEU A 59 7.49 9.31 16.57
C LEU A 59 8.32 8.21 15.91
N HIS A 60 8.21 8.11 14.59
CA HIS A 60 8.96 7.19 13.76
C HIS A 60 9.56 7.93 12.56
N ILE A 61 10.85 7.68 12.32
CA ILE A 61 11.52 8.09 11.10
C ILE A 61 11.92 6.84 10.33
N LEU A 62 11.53 6.77 9.07
CA LEU A 62 11.71 5.65 8.19
C LEU A 62 12.61 6.04 7.02
N SER A 63 13.61 5.22 6.73
CA SER A 63 14.43 5.32 5.52
C SER A 63 13.97 4.29 4.48
N LEU A 64 13.74 4.74 3.26
CA LEU A 64 13.57 3.84 2.11
C LEU A 64 14.95 3.48 1.57
N SER A 65 15.20 2.20 1.34
CA SER A 65 16.37 1.72 0.60
C SER A 65 15.94 1.08 -0.72
N VAL A 66 16.59 1.48 -1.82
CA VAL A 66 16.48 0.85 -3.14
C VAL A 66 17.82 0.22 -3.47
N ASN A 67 17.87 -1.10 -3.60
CA ASN A 67 19.11 -1.85 -3.83
C ASN A 67 20.24 -1.49 -2.82
N LYS A 68 19.88 -1.36 -1.53
CA LYS A 68 20.76 -0.97 -0.40
C LYS A 68 21.20 0.49 -0.34
N ASN A 69 20.80 1.32 -1.30
CA ASN A 69 21.06 2.77 -1.24
C ASN A 69 19.85 3.48 -0.63
N VAL A 70 20.10 4.41 0.29
CA VAL A 70 19.03 5.26 0.84
C VAL A 70 18.46 6.12 -0.29
N ALA A 71 17.14 6.05 -0.45
CA ALA A 71 16.38 6.61 -1.56
C ALA A 71 15.16 7.41 -1.11
N GLY A 72 14.84 7.42 0.19
CA GLY A 72 13.70 8.16 0.71
C GLY A 72 13.69 8.31 2.21
N PHE A 73 12.83 9.21 2.67
CA PHE A 73 12.59 9.58 4.06
C PHE A 73 11.09 9.62 4.28
N CYS A 74 10.63 9.11 5.42
CA CYS A 74 9.26 9.27 5.88
C CYS A 74 9.25 9.54 7.38
N GLU A 75 8.44 10.50 7.79
CA GLU A 75 8.19 10.83 9.19
C GLU A 75 6.72 10.60 9.49
N LEU A 76 6.45 9.93 10.60
CA LEU A 76 5.10 9.69 11.07
C LEU A 76 5.05 9.64 12.60
N VAL A 77 3.90 10.01 13.15
CA VAL A 77 3.62 9.95 14.59
C VAL A 77 2.36 9.13 14.86
N HIS A 78 2.42 8.20 15.81
CA HIS A 78 1.23 7.57 16.40
C HIS A 78 0.77 8.38 17.60
N LEU A 79 -0.44 8.93 17.51
CA LEU A 79 -1.12 9.65 18.58
C LEU A 79 -2.03 8.69 19.34
N LYS A 80 -1.59 8.27 20.52
CA LYS A 80 -2.17 7.18 21.33
C LYS A 80 -3.59 7.48 21.78
N GLU A 81 -3.88 8.71 22.23
CA GLU A 81 -5.20 9.07 22.77
C GLU A 81 -6.31 8.93 21.71
N THR A 82 -6.07 9.43 20.50
CA THR A 82 -7.00 9.27 19.37
C THR A 82 -6.82 7.99 18.58
N ASN A 83 -5.74 7.26 18.86
CA ASN A 83 -5.32 6.06 18.15
C ASN A 83 -5.33 6.27 16.62
N ILE A 84 -4.61 7.32 16.18
CA ILE A 84 -4.37 7.62 14.76
C ILE A 84 -2.87 7.67 14.49
N VAL A 85 -2.48 7.40 13.25
CA VAL A 85 -1.11 7.67 12.77
C VAL A 85 -1.17 8.84 11.81
N VAL A 86 -0.39 9.89 12.05
CA VAL A 86 -0.23 11.03 11.15
C VAL A 86 1.08 10.85 10.39
N ILE A 87 1.05 10.96 9.06
CA ILE A 87 2.26 10.95 8.22
C ILE A 87 2.52 12.39 7.80
N ASP A 88 3.56 12.99 8.38
CA ASP A 88 3.91 14.40 8.16
C ASP A 88 4.69 14.57 6.87
N TYR A 89 5.70 13.71 6.67
CA TYR A 89 6.58 13.81 5.52
C TYR A 89 6.75 12.47 4.82
N ILE A 90 6.76 12.52 3.49
CA ILE A 90 7.27 11.45 2.63
C ILE A 90 8.05 12.09 1.47
N ALA A 91 9.34 11.81 1.42
CA ALA A 91 10.25 12.33 0.41
C ALA A 91 11.01 11.18 -0.25
N ILE A 92 11.11 11.24 -1.58
CA ILE A 92 11.90 10.29 -2.38
C ILE A 92 12.96 11.09 -3.11
N ASP A 93 14.18 10.59 -3.15
CA ASP A 93 15.27 11.21 -3.88
C ASP A 93 14.94 11.30 -5.38
N ARG A 94 15.18 12.46 -5.99
CA ARG A 94 14.83 12.74 -7.40
C ARG A 94 15.37 11.69 -8.37
N ARG A 95 16.51 11.07 -8.08
CA ARG A 95 17.14 10.01 -8.89
C ARG A 95 16.26 8.76 -9.02
N TYR A 96 15.36 8.53 -8.06
CA TYR A 96 14.48 7.37 -8.01
C TYR A 96 13.04 7.70 -8.43
N ARG A 97 12.70 8.96 -8.71
CA ARG A 97 11.33 9.39 -9.09
C ARG A 97 10.91 9.02 -10.51
N GLY A 98 11.81 8.45 -11.31
CA GLY A 98 11.58 8.14 -12.73
C GLY A 98 10.49 7.10 -13.00
N GLY A 99 10.08 6.32 -11.99
CA GLY A 99 8.97 5.36 -12.06
C GLY A 99 7.98 5.56 -10.91
N LEU A 100 6.67 5.56 -11.21
CA LEU A 100 5.58 5.61 -10.21
C LEU A 100 5.70 4.47 -9.18
N GLU A 101 6.29 3.36 -9.57
CA GLU A 101 6.55 2.17 -8.74
C GLU A 101 7.25 2.48 -7.41
N VAL A 102 8.19 3.43 -7.36
CA VAL A 102 8.96 3.70 -6.14
C VAL A 102 8.06 4.29 -5.06
N PHE A 103 7.18 5.22 -5.43
CA PHE A 103 6.19 5.77 -4.50
C PHE A 103 5.26 4.68 -3.96
N PHE A 104 4.68 3.86 -4.84
CA PHE A 104 3.74 2.82 -4.43
C PHE A 104 4.39 1.75 -3.56
N ASN A 105 5.63 1.34 -3.87
CA ASN A 105 6.39 0.42 -3.03
C ASN A 105 6.69 1.04 -1.67
N PHE A 106 7.17 2.30 -1.63
CA PHE A 106 7.46 2.97 -0.36
C PHE A 106 6.20 3.12 0.50
N ALA A 107 5.10 3.62 -0.06
CA ALA A 107 3.84 3.78 0.64
C ALA A 107 3.28 2.42 1.15
N THR A 108 3.45 1.34 0.39
CA THR A 108 3.05 -0.01 0.80
C THR A 108 3.90 -0.53 1.97
N LEU A 109 5.21 -0.29 1.94
CA LEU A 109 6.12 -0.66 3.03
C LEU A 109 5.83 0.15 4.30
N VAL A 110 5.57 1.45 4.17
CA VAL A 110 5.14 2.31 5.30
C VAL A 110 3.81 1.82 5.87
N ARG A 111 2.82 1.50 5.02
CA ARG A 111 1.56 0.90 5.47
C ARG A 111 1.78 -0.41 6.23
N SER A 112 2.66 -1.27 5.73
CA SER A 112 2.98 -2.55 6.38
C SER A 112 3.62 -2.33 7.75
N PHE A 113 4.56 -1.40 7.86
CA PHE A 113 5.16 -0.99 9.14
C PHE A 113 4.09 -0.50 10.13
N ILE A 114 3.18 0.38 9.69
CA ILE A 114 2.10 0.89 10.54
C ILE A 114 1.20 -0.25 11.03
N LEU A 115 0.76 -1.15 10.14
CA LEU A 115 -0.17 -2.22 10.51
C LEU A 115 0.47 -3.30 11.40
N GLU A 116 1.77 -3.56 11.22
CA GLU A 116 2.51 -4.47 12.10
C GLU A 116 2.64 -3.87 13.51
N ARG A 117 2.91 -2.57 13.62
CA ARG A 117 3.13 -1.89 14.90
C ARG A 117 1.82 -1.53 15.62
N TYR A 118 0.81 -1.15 14.86
CA TYR A 118 -0.47 -0.61 15.34
C TYR A 118 -1.65 -1.32 14.65
N PRO A 119 -1.88 -2.61 14.92
CA PRO A 119 -2.88 -3.43 14.22
C PRO A 119 -4.32 -2.94 14.42
N THR A 120 -4.56 -2.18 15.48
CA THR A 120 -5.88 -1.62 15.83
C THR A 120 -5.97 -0.12 15.57
N VAL A 121 -5.04 0.48 14.80
CA VAL A 121 -5.08 1.91 14.46
C VAL A 121 -6.43 2.29 13.85
N SER A 122 -7.02 3.39 14.32
CA SER A 122 -8.34 3.81 13.85
C SER A 122 -8.25 4.39 12.44
N TYR A 123 -7.28 5.29 12.23
CA TYR A 123 -7.02 5.96 10.97
C TYR A 123 -5.53 6.27 10.80
N VAL A 124 -5.03 6.11 9.59
CA VAL A 124 -3.85 6.80 9.08
C VAL A 124 -4.31 8.10 8.43
N VAL A 125 -3.70 9.20 8.81
CA VAL A 125 -4.05 10.56 8.42
C VAL A 125 -2.87 11.19 7.69
N VAL A 126 -3.14 11.92 6.62
CA VAL A 126 -2.14 12.66 5.86
C VAL A 126 -2.63 14.09 5.65
N GLU A 127 -1.74 15.04 5.92
CA GLU A 127 -1.92 16.45 5.61
C GLU A 127 -1.32 16.75 4.24
N ILE A 128 -2.08 17.44 3.38
CA ILE A 128 -1.57 17.91 2.09
C ILE A 128 -1.90 19.39 1.94
N ALA A 129 -0.86 20.21 1.94
CA ALA A 129 -0.90 21.64 1.67
C ALA A 129 0.29 22.07 0.77
N PRO A 130 0.17 23.18 0.03
CA PRO A 130 -1.08 23.88 -0.28
C PRO A 130 -1.88 23.17 -1.37
N LEU A 131 -3.19 23.42 -1.39
CA LEU A 131 -4.10 22.94 -2.43
C LEU A 131 -4.45 23.98 -3.50
N LYS A 132 -3.98 25.22 -3.36
CA LYS A 132 -4.26 26.29 -4.32
C LYS A 132 -3.41 26.14 -5.58
N GLU A 133 -4.06 26.26 -6.74
CA GLU A 133 -3.41 26.45 -8.04
C GLU A 133 -2.84 27.88 -8.13
N ASN A 134 -1.82 28.20 -7.35
CA ASN A 134 -0.87 29.22 -7.81
C ASN A 134 0.13 28.51 -8.71
N GLU A 135 0.38 29.06 -9.91
CA GLU A 135 1.18 28.41 -10.96
C GLU A 135 2.57 27.95 -10.48
N GLU A 136 3.07 28.56 -9.40
CA GLU A 136 4.36 28.31 -8.77
C GLU A 136 4.37 27.14 -7.77
N ILE A 137 3.25 26.78 -7.11
CA ILE A 137 3.22 25.76 -6.05
C ILE A 137 2.45 24.50 -6.50
N ARG A 138 3.09 23.68 -7.32
CA ARG A 138 2.50 22.44 -7.88
C ARG A 138 2.74 21.17 -7.04
N TYR A 139 3.11 21.27 -5.77
CA TYR A 139 3.50 20.09 -4.97
C TYR A 139 2.29 19.27 -4.46
N GLY A 140 1.23 19.94 -4.00
CA GLY A 140 0.11 19.28 -3.32
C GLY A 140 -0.76 18.40 -4.22
N LEU A 141 -1.09 18.86 -5.44
CA LEU A 141 -2.03 18.14 -6.32
C LEU A 141 -1.52 16.78 -6.83
N PRO A 142 -0.26 16.61 -7.27
CA PRO A 142 0.28 15.30 -7.62
C PRO A 142 0.30 14.34 -6.43
N LEU A 143 0.74 14.80 -5.26
CA LEU A 143 0.75 14.00 -4.03
C LEU A 143 -0.67 13.58 -3.62
N LEU A 144 -1.63 14.50 -3.70
CA LEU A 144 -3.05 14.23 -3.45
C LEU A 144 -3.57 13.09 -4.34
N ARG A 145 -3.22 13.10 -5.64
CA ARG A 145 -3.63 12.03 -6.57
C ARG A 145 -3.01 10.69 -6.18
N LEU A 146 -1.71 10.68 -5.88
CA LEU A 146 -0.99 9.47 -5.47
C LEU A 146 -1.56 8.87 -4.17
N VAL A 147 -1.80 9.70 -3.16
CA VAL A 147 -2.37 9.27 -1.87
C VAL A 147 -3.81 8.78 -2.04
N LYS A 148 -4.62 9.39 -2.92
CA LYS A 148 -5.95 8.87 -3.29
C LYS A 148 -5.87 7.50 -3.98
N MET A 149 -4.85 7.25 -4.80
CA MET A 149 -4.61 5.93 -5.41
C MET A 149 -4.21 4.88 -4.37
N MET A 150 -3.66 5.28 -3.22
CA MET A 150 -3.45 4.40 -2.06
C MET A 150 -4.73 4.11 -1.25
N GLY A 151 -5.89 4.58 -1.71
CA GLY A 151 -7.18 4.33 -1.07
C GLY A 151 -7.56 5.31 0.04
N PHE A 152 -6.80 6.39 0.23
CA PHE A 152 -7.20 7.46 1.14
C PHE A 152 -8.41 8.23 0.61
N GLY A 153 -9.28 8.64 1.54
CA GLY A 153 -10.37 9.56 1.26
C GLY A 153 -10.07 10.97 1.77
N VAL A 154 -10.37 11.97 0.95
CA VAL A 154 -10.28 13.39 1.28
C VAL A 154 -11.49 13.79 2.13
N ILE A 155 -11.26 14.36 3.30
CA ILE A 155 -12.34 14.89 4.14
C ILE A 155 -12.83 16.22 3.54
N ASP A 156 -14.13 16.32 3.24
CA ASP A 156 -14.80 17.52 2.73
C ASP A 156 -15.07 18.54 3.86
N ALA A 157 -14.00 19.03 4.48
CA ALA A 157 -14.03 20.03 5.53
C ALA A 157 -12.80 20.94 5.47
N THR A 158 -12.96 22.20 5.89
CA THR A 158 -11.87 23.17 5.99
C THR A 158 -10.79 22.66 6.93
N TYR A 159 -9.56 22.56 6.43
CA TYR A 159 -8.38 22.28 7.23
C TYR A 159 -7.31 23.34 6.97
N ILE A 160 -6.66 23.79 8.04
CA ILE A 160 -5.54 24.73 7.98
C ILE A 160 -4.35 24.04 8.62
N GLN A 161 -3.22 23.98 7.94
CA GLN A 161 -1.96 23.51 8.52
C GLN A 161 -1.42 24.62 9.45
N PRO A 162 -1.08 24.32 10.71
CA PRO A 162 -0.40 25.27 11.59
C PRO A 162 0.96 25.71 11.04
N SER A 163 1.41 26.92 11.41
CA SER A 163 2.77 27.37 11.07
C SER A 163 3.84 26.42 11.61
N LEU A 164 4.88 26.19 10.83
CA LEU A 164 6.11 25.49 11.21
C LEU A 164 6.99 26.40 12.08
N GLY A 165 6.56 26.60 13.31
CA GLY A 165 7.16 27.49 14.30
C GLY A 165 6.60 28.91 14.22
N ASN A 166 6.96 29.75 15.20
CA ASN A 166 6.43 31.10 15.36
C ASN A 166 6.89 32.10 14.28
N ASN A 167 7.97 31.80 13.55
CA ASN A 167 8.60 32.72 12.60
C ASN A 167 8.35 32.34 11.12
N ASN A 168 7.52 31.33 10.87
CA ASN A 168 7.26 30.80 9.53
C ASN A 168 5.76 30.91 9.20
N SER A 169 5.25 32.13 9.06
CA SER A 169 3.83 32.36 8.77
C SER A 169 3.41 31.84 7.38
N GLU A 170 4.34 31.76 6.44
CA GLU A 170 4.15 31.25 5.07
C GLU A 170 3.79 29.76 5.00
N SER A 171 4.10 29.02 6.06
CA SER A 171 3.70 27.62 6.23
C SER A 171 2.30 27.41 6.82
N GLU A 172 1.62 28.48 7.27
CA GLU A 172 0.20 28.43 7.63
C GLU A 172 -0.64 28.40 6.36
N LEU A 173 -1.15 27.23 5.98
CA LEU A 173 -1.72 27.01 4.66
C LEU A 173 -3.05 26.27 4.72
N GLU A 174 -3.99 26.68 3.87
CA GLU A 174 -5.17 25.86 3.59
C GLU A 174 -4.73 24.53 2.94
N GLY A 175 -5.16 23.43 3.55
CA GLY A 175 -4.83 22.08 3.13
C GLY A 175 -6.05 21.15 3.08
N ALA A 176 -5.79 19.88 2.80
CA ALA A 176 -6.75 18.81 3.03
C ALA A 176 -6.20 17.81 4.03
N LEU A 177 -7.12 17.29 4.84
CA LEU A 177 -6.90 16.04 5.56
C LEU A 177 -7.42 14.87 4.76
N LEU A 178 -6.58 13.84 4.65
CA LEU A 178 -6.91 12.57 4.03
C LEU A 178 -6.85 11.47 5.09
N ILE A 179 -7.77 10.50 5.00
CA ILE A 179 -7.84 9.37 5.95
C ILE A 179 -7.91 8.01 5.26
N ASN A 180 -7.28 7.01 5.89
CA ASN A 180 -7.38 5.61 5.54
C ASN A 180 -7.48 4.74 6.82
N PRO A 181 -8.37 3.75 6.91
CA PRO A 181 -9.40 3.42 5.94
C PRO A 181 -10.47 4.52 5.86
N LYS A 182 -11.24 4.53 4.78
CA LYS A 182 -12.42 5.39 4.68
C LYS A 182 -13.52 4.86 5.61
N PRO A 183 -14.31 5.72 6.26
CA PRO A 183 -15.48 5.29 7.00
C PRO A 183 -16.44 4.50 6.10
N THR A 184 -17.05 3.43 6.60
CA THR A 184 -17.93 2.53 5.83
C THR A 184 -19.08 3.28 5.14
N ALA A 185 -19.65 4.28 5.82
CA ALA A 185 -20.73 5.11 5.29
C ALA A 185 -20.25 6.25 4.37
N GLY A 186 -18.94 6.36 4.11
CA GLY A 186 -18.34 7.45 3.35
C GLY A 186 -18.45 8.82 4.03
N VAL A 187 -18.78 8.85 5.32
CA VAL A 187 -18.97 10.08 6.10
C VAL A 187 -18.37 9.96 7.50
N LEU A 188 -17.82 11.06 7.99
CA LEU A 188 -17.21 11.21 9.30
C LEU A 188 -18.05 12.16 10.16
N PRO A 189 -18.40 11.81 11.42
CA PRO A 189 -19.08 12.76 12.31
C PRO A 189 -18.21 14.00 12.57
N LYS A 190 -18.85 15.17 12.69
CA LYS A 190 -18.17 16.45 13.01
C LYS A 190 -17.25 16.32 14.22
N GLN A 191 -17.73 15.72 15.30
CA GLN A 191 -16.95 15.53 16.52
C GLN A 191 -15.72 14.64 16.31
N SER A 192 -15.83 13.62 15.47
CA SER A 192 -14.67 12.77 15.13
C SER A 192 -13.64 13.53 14.31
N TYR A 193 -14.08 14.37 13.36
CA TYR A 193 -13.21 15.24 12.60
C TYR A 193 -12.48 16.25 13.49
N LEU A 194 -13.22 17.00 14.32
CA LEU A 194 -12.63 17.99 15.22
C LEU A 194 -11.67 17.35 16.22
N ARG A 195 -11.94 16.12 16.66
CA ARG A 195 -11.02 15.36 17.50
C ARG A 195 -9.71 15.02 16.78
N ILE A 196 -9.76 14.63 15.49
CA ILE A 196 -8.55 14.39 14.68
C ILE A 196 -7.75 15.69 14.54
N VAL A 197 -8.41 16.80 14.15
CA VAL A 197 -7.75 18.11 14.02
C VAL A 197 -7.13 18.54 15.34
N ARG A 198 -7.87 18.40 16.46
CA ARG A 198 -7.37 18.72 17.79
C ARG A 198 -6.12 17.91 18.11
N SER A 199 -6.09 16.61 17.84
CA SER A 199 -4.91 15.82 18.17
C SER A 199 -3.70 16.16 17.31
N ILE A 200 -3.89 16.46 16.03
CA ILE A 200 -2.80 17.00 15.20
C ILE A 200 -2.30 18.32 15.79
N TYR A 201 -3.18 19.25 16.10
CA TYR A 201 -2.81 20.59 16.57
C TYR A 201 -2.12 20.57 17.94
N TYR A 202 -2.67 19.85 18.90
CA TYR A 202 -2.23 19.93 20.29
C TYR A 202 -1.32 18.77 20.69
N ASP A 203 -1.59 17.56 20.21
CA ASP A 203 -0.81 16.37 20.57
C ASP A 203 0.40 16.16 19.67
N HIS A 204 0.42 16.81 18.50
CA HIS A 204 1.60 16.88 17.63
C HIS A 204 2.21 18.29 17.58
N TYR A 205 1.59 19.28 16.93
CA TYR A 205 2.23 20.58 16.67
C TYR A 205 2.63 21.36 17.93
N VAL A 206 1.71 21.59 18.89
CA VAL A 206 2.04 22.32 20.12
C VAL A 206 3.14 21.63 20.92
N ARG A 207 3.09 20.29 21.01
CA ARG A 207 4.15 19.51 21.69
C ARG A 207 5.47 19.60 20.95
N TRP A 208 5.45 19.47 19.63
CA TRP A 208 6.63 19.61 18.78
C TRP A 208 7.34 20.92 19.02
N TYR A 209 6.61 22.03 19.11
CA TYR A 209 7.20 23.35 19.33
C TYR A 209 7.44 23.71 20.80
N GLY A 210 6.97 22.88 21.73
CA GLY A 210 7.20 23.06 23.16
C GLY A 210 8.66 22.92 23.60
N TYR A 211 9.51 22.24 22.82
CA TYR A 211 10.92 22.06 23.17
C TYR A 211 11.72 23.37 23.20
N HIS A 212 11.24 24.40 22.50
CA HIS A 212 11.82 25.75 22.52
C HIS A 212 11.60 26.48 23.85
N GLY A 213 10.78 25.93 24.75
CA GLY A 213 10.50 26.48 26.08
C GLY A 213 9.07 27.00 26.24
N LYS A 214 8.67 27.20 27.51
CA LYS A 214 7.27 27.52 27.89
C LYS A 214 6.71 28.78 27.23
N ASP A 215 7.53 29.83 27.11
CA ASP A 215 7.08 31.08 26.50
C ASP A 215 6.81 30.90 24.99
N TYR A 216 7.67 30.13 24.31
CA TYR A 216 7.49 29.79 22.91
C TYR A 216 6.23 28.95 22.70
N GLU A 217 6.05 27.92 23.54
CA GLU A 217 4.87 27.04 23.54
C GLU A 217 3.58 27.84 23.76
N HIS A 218 3.57 28.77 24.71
CA HIS A 218 2.40 29.59 25.02
C HIS A 218 1.98 30.45 23.81
N VAL A 219 2.94 31.10 23.16
CA VAL A 219 2.67 31.89 21.93
C VAL A 219 2.16 30.98 20.81
N TYR A 220 2.83 29.84 20.59
CA TYR A 220 2.47 28.90 19.54
C TYR A 220 1.07 28.30 19.77
N LYS A 221 0.76 27.94 21.01
CA LYS A 221 -0.55 27.44 21.42
C LYS A 221 -1.63 28.49 21.22
N SER A 222 -1.38 29.76 21.52
CA SER A 222 -2.35 30.83 21.27
C SER A 222 -2.72 30.94 19.78
N ASN A 223 -1.73 30.82 18.89
CA ASN A 223 -1.98 30.80 17.43
C ASN A 223 -2.76 29.55 17.02
N THR A 224 -2.40 28.39 17.59
CA THR A 224 -3.09 27.12 17.36
C THR A 224 -4.55 27.15 17.85
N ASP A 225 -4.82 27.79 19.00
CA ASP A 225 -6.17 27.98 19.54
C ASP A 225 -7.04 28.80 18.57
N ARG A 226 -6.48 29.87 17.99
CA ARG A 226 -7.15 30.67 16.94
C ARG A 226 -7.51 29.81 15.74
N LEU A 227 -6.55 29.04 15.21
CA LEU A 227 -6.76 28.16 14.05
C LEU A 227 -7.80 27.09 14.33
N TYR A 228 -7.75 26.45 15.50
CA TYR A 228 -8.71 25.42 15.88
C TYR A 228 -10.13 25.99 15.96
N ALA A 229 -10.28 27.17 16.56
CA ALA A 229 -11.56 27.87 16.63
C ALA A 229 -12.09 28.21 15.22
N GLU A 230 -11.21 28.68 14.33
CA GLU A 230 -11.55 28.97 12.93
C GLU A 230 -12.04 27.72 12.19
N VAL A 231 -11.31 26.60 12.27
CA VAL A 231 -11.73 25.32 11.68
C VAL A 231 -13.07 24.87 12.27
N ALA A 232 -13.23 24.92 13.59
CA ALA A 232 -14.46 24.50 14.26
C ALA A 232 -15.69 25.32 13.86
N GLN A 233 -15.52 26.63 13.60
CA GLN A 233 -16.58 27.51 13.11
C GLN A 233 -16.98 27.24 11.65
N HIS A 234 -16.01 26.90 10.78
CA HIS A 234 -16.27 26.61 9.37
C HIS A 234 -16.94 25.25 9.15
N VAL A 235 -16.73 24.29 10.06
CA VAL A 235 -17.37 22.97 10.01
C VAL A 235 -18.82 23.04 10.49
N LYS A 236 -19.73 23.38 9.57
CA LYS A 236 -21.17 23.52 9.86
C LYS A 236 -21.95 22.21 9.84
N LYS A 237 -21.51 21.23 9.03
CA LYS A 237 -22.23 19.96 8.84
C LYS A 237 -21.92 19.00 9.99
N GLU A 238 -22.94 18.35 10.55
CA GLU A 238 -22.77 17.29 11.57
C GLU A 238 -22.15 16.00 10.98
N ARG A 239 -22.31 15.80 9.67
CA ARG A 239 -21.74 14.67 8.92
C ARG A 239 -20.92 15.23 7.77
N ILE A 240 -19.63 14.93 7.77
CA ILE A 240 -18.65 15.40 6.80
C ILE A 240 -18.42 14.30 5.78
N VAL A 241 -18.47 14.63 4.50
CA VAL A 241 -18.25 13.64 3.43
C VAL A 241 -16.77 13.29 3.33
N VAL A 242 -16.46 12.03 3.08
CA VAL A 242 -15.09 11.57 2.83
C VAL A 242 -15.02 11.09 1.38
N ASN A 243 -14.49 11.96 0.52
CA ASN A 243 -14.38 11.77 -0.92
C ASN A 243 -13.13 10.98 -1.29
N GLY A 244 -13.29 9.78 -1.83
CA GLY A 244 -12.16 8.99 -2.36
C GLY A 244 -12.55 8.26 -3.64
N LEU A 245 -11.60 7.53 -4.24
CA LEU A 245 -11.92 6.60 -5.31
C LEU A 245 -12.94 5.58 -4.76
N ARG A 246 -14.12 5.51 -5.40
CA ARG A 246 -15.14 4.53 -5.06
C ARG A 246 -14.60 3.18 -5.54
N HIS A 247 -14.24 2.32 -4.59
CA HIS A 247 -13.82 0.94 -4.79
C HIS A 247 -12.40 0.81 -5.35
N PHE A 248 -11.41 0.72 -4.46
CA PHE A 248 -10.32 -0.22 -4.71
C PHE A 248 -10.82 -1.59 -4.24
N PRO A 249 -10.57 -2.69 -4.96
CA PRO A 249 -10.72 -4.01 -4.37
C PRO A 249 -9.88 -4.00 -3.09
N GLU A 250 -10.52 -4.23 -1.95
CA GLU A 250 -9.79 -4.41 -0.70
C GLU A 250 -8.72 -5.46 -0.95
N ASP A 251 -7.46 -5.12 -0.65
CA ASP A 251 -6.45 -6.13 -0.37
C ASP A 251 -6.98 -6.90 0.85
N ARG A 252 -7.78 -7.93 0.57
CA ARG A 252 -7.92 -9.05 1.49
C ARG A 252 -6.47 -9.41 1.84
N PRO A 253 -6.13 -9.65 3.12
CA PRO A 253 -4.86 -10.28 3.42
C PRO A 253 -4.79 -11.46 2.47
N ASN A 254 -3.78 -11.45 1.59
CA ASN A 254 -3.65 -12.50 0.59
C ASN A 254 -3.72 -13.80 1.38
N GLU A 255 -4.86 -14.51 1.31
CA GLU A 255 -4.82 -15.96 1.44
C GLU A 255 -3.68 -16.33 0.52
N PRO A 256 -2.60 -16.94 1.06
CA PRO A 256 -1.36 -17.13 0.31
C PRO A 256 -1.79 -17.65 -1.03
N THR A 257 -1.64 -16.80 -2.05
CA THR A 257 -2.23 -17.05 -3.35
C THR A 257 -1.45 -18.26 -3.79
N ALA A 258 -2.06 -19.44 -3.63
CA ALA A 258 -1.38 -20.69 -3.84
C ALA A 258 -0.83 -20.54 -5.24
N VAL A 259 0.49 -20.40 -5.33
CA VAL A 259 1.18 -20.01 -6.56
C VAL A 259 0.61 -20.96 -7.59
N VAL A 260 -0.26 -20.44 -8.46
CA VAL A 260 -0.83 -21.24 -9.51
C VAL A 260 0.35 -21.40 -10.43
N ALA A 261 1.11 -22.47 -10.19
CA ALA A 261 2.21 -22.86 -11.03
C ALA A 261 1.69 -22.76 -12.46
N PRO A 262 2.43 -22.10 -13.37
CA PRO A 262 2.00 -22.01 -14.75
C PRO A 262 1.63 -23.43 -15.23
N PRO A 263 0.57 -23.59 -16.04
CA PRO A 263 0.03 -24.89 -16.45
C PRO A 263 1.00 -25.72 -17.31
N THR A 264 2.27 -25.33 -17.37
CA THR A 264 3.34 -25.94 -18.13
C THR A 264 3.81 -27.26 -17.51
N LYS A 265 3.62 -27.53 -16.21
CA LYS A 265 4.12 -28.78 -15.60
C LYS A 265 3.24 -30.03 -15.79
N VAL A 266 1.97 -29.87 -16.18
CA VAL A 266 1.05 -31.02 -16.41
C VAL A 266 0.89 -31.36 -17.89
N LEU A 267 1.07 -30.38 -18.78
CA LEU A 267 0.90 -30.59 -20.22
C LEU A 267 1.96 -31.53 -20.83
N TRP A 268 3.22 -31.39 -20.40
CA TRP A 268 4.34 -32.18 -20.92
C TRP A 268 4.25 -33.68 -20.60
N PRO A 269 3.96 -34.13 -19.36
CA PRO A 269 3.78 -35.55 -19.09
C PRO A 269 2.57 -36.15 -19.82
N ALA A 270 1.48 -35.39 -20.01
CA ALA A 270 0.33 -35.84 -20.79
C ALA A 270 0.68 -36.04 -22.29
N ILE A 271 1.40 -35.09 -22.89
CA ILE A 271 1.89 -35.20 -24.27
C ILE A 271 2.87 -36.38 -24.41
N GLY A 272 3.79 -36.54 -23.46
CA GLY A 272 4.74 -37.66 -23.44
C GLY A 272 4.04 -39.03 -23.36
N MET A 273 3.00 -39.15 -22.53
CA MET A 273 2.23 -40.38 -22.41
C MET A 273 1.42 -40.69 -23.68
N ILE A 274 0.83 -39.68 -24.33
CA ILE A 274 0.11 -39.87 -25.60
C ILE A 274 1.07 -40.35 -26.70
N LEU A 275 2.26 -39.75 -26.79
CA LEU A 275 3.30 -40.16 -27.75
C LEU A 275 3.79 -41.59 -27.47
N PHE A 276 3.97 -41.95 -26.19
CA PHE A 276 4.35 -43.30 -25.79
C PHE A 276 3.27 -44.33 -26.14
N CYS A 277 2.00 -44.04 -25.86
CA CYS A 277 0.89 -44.91 -26.24
C CYS A 277 0.79 -45.08 -27.77
N LEU A 278 0.97 -44.00 -28.55
CA LEU A 278 1.02 -44.07 -30.01
C LEU A 278 2.17 -44.96 -30.51
N LEU A 279 3.35 -44.87 -29.90
CA LEU A 279 4.51 -45.70 -30.24
C LEU A 279 4.24 -47.18 -29.96
N VAL A 280 3.72 -47.53 -28.77
CA VAL A 280 3.40 -48.92 -28.39
C VAL A 280 2.36 -49.51 -29.36
N LEU A 281 1.37 -48.72 -29.77
CA LEU A 281 0.32 -49.19 -30.67
C LEU A 281 0.81 -49.37 -32.11
N LEU A 282 1.73 -48.52 -32.58
CA LEU A 282 2.40 -48.71 -33.86
C LEU A 282 3.26 -49.99 -33.86
N CYS A 283 3.98 -50.25 -32.77
CA CYS A 283 4.72 -51.50 -32.58
C CYS A 283 3.78 -52.72 -32.55
N MET A 284 2.65 -52.65 -31.84
CA MET A 284 1.68 -53.74 -31.79
C MET A 284 1.04 -54.01 -33.17
N LYS A 285 0.76 -52.97 -33.95
CA LYS A 285 0.27 -53.14 -35.33
C LYS A 285 1.29 -53.86 -36.21
N ALA A 286 2.56 -53.49 -36.09
CA ALA A 286 3.65 -54.09 -36.86
C ALA A 286 3.88 -55.57 -36.48
N LEU A 287 3.80 -55.90 -35.20
CA LEU A 287 4.07 -57.25 -34.70
C LEU A 287 2.88 -58.22 -34.79
N PHE A 288 1.66 -57.74 -34.54
CA PHE A 288 0.49 -58.60 -34.33
C PHE A 288 -0.64 -58.42 -35.36
N LYS A 289 -0.44 -57.60 -36.41
CA LYS A 289 -1.43 -57.31 -37.46
C LYS A 289 -2.82 -56.93 -36.93
N VAL A 290 -2.87 -56.24 -35.80
CA VAL A 290 -4.13 -55.85 -35.14
C VAL A 290 -4.86 -54.81 -36.00
N SER A 291 -6.20 -54.94 -36.10
CA SER A 291 -7.03 -53.99 -36.83
C SER A 291 -6.99 -52.60 -36.19
N PHE A 292 -7.04 -51.56 -37.02
CA PHE A 292 -6.95 -50.16 -36.59
C PHE A 292 -8.06 -49.74 -35.61
N VAL A 293 -9.23 -50.40 -35.66
CA VAL A 293 -10.38 -50.10 -34.80
C VAL A 293 -10.08 -50.39 -33.33
N TRP A 294 -9.47 -51.54 -33.04
CA TRP A 294 -9.10 -51.93 -31.67
C TRP A 294 -8.02 -51.02 -31.07
N ILE A 295 -7.13 -50.50 -31.93
CA ILE A 295 -6.09 -49.54 -31.54
C ILE A 295 -6.71 -48.21 -31.10
N ILE A 296 -7.67 -47.68 -31.86
CA ILE A 296 -8.38 -46.45 -31.50
C ILE A 296 -9.19 -46.64 -30.21
N ALA A 297 -9.87 -47.79 -30.07
CA ALA A 297 -10.64 -48.09 -28.87
C ALA A 297 -9.75 -48.13 -27.61
N ALA A 298 -8.56 -48.74 -27.71
CA ALA A 298 -7.59 -48.79 -26.62
C ALA A 298 -7.05 -47.40 -26.23
N LEU A 299 -6.79 -46.52 -27.20
CA LEU A 299 -6.36 -45.13 -26.94
C LEU A 299 -7.41 -44.33 -26.20
N ILE A 300 -8.66 -44.42 -26.64
CA ILE A 300 -9.77 -43.72 -26.02
C ILE A 300 -9.96 -44.22 -24.58
N ALA A 301 -9.89 -45.53 -24.35
CA ALA A 301 -9.98 -46.12 -23.02
C ALA A 301 -8.84 -45.67 -22.09
N ALA A 302 -7.59 -45.66 -22.58
CA ALA A 302 -6.44 -45.20 -21.82
C ALA A 302 -6.53 -43.71 -21.46
N MET A 303 -7.03 -42.88 -22.38
CA MET A 303 -7.22 -41.45 -22.15
C MET A 303 -8.31 -41.20 -21.09
N ILE A 304 -9.44 -41.91 -21.17
CA ILE A 304 -10.51 -41.83 -20.15
C ILE A 304 -9.98 -42.25 -18.78
N LEU A 305 -9.22 -43.36 -18.70
CA LEU A 305 -8.65 -43.85 -17.44
C LEU A 305 -7.66 -42.84 -16.83
N TYR A 306 -6.81 -42.22 -17.65
CA TYR A 306 -5.88 -41.19 -17.21
C TYR A 306 -6.59 -39.96 -16.64
N PHE A 307 -7.64 -39.46 -17.32
CA PHE A 307 -8.41 -38.33 -16.82
C PHE A 307 -9.24 -38.69 -15.58
N ALA A 308 -9.70 -39.94 -15.45
CA ALA A 308 -10.35 -40.43 -14.24
C ALA A 308 -9.37 -40.40 -13.05
N LEU A 309 -8.19 -40.98 -13.20
CA LEU A 309 -7.14 -40.97 -12.17
C LEU A 309 -6.68 -39.54 -11.84
N SER A 310 -6.48 -38.70 -12.85
CA SER A 310 -6.07 -37.30 -12.64
C SER A 310 -7.17 -36.49 -11.93
N SER A 311 -8.45 -36.79 -12.17
CA SER A 311 -9.57 -36.11 -11.49
C SER A 311 -9.70 -36.46 -10.01
N MET A 312 -9.13 -37.61 -9.58
CA MET A 312 -9.05 -37.98 -8.16
C MET A 312 -7.99 -37.16 -7.42
N VAL A 313 -6.97 -36.68 -8.12
CA VAL A 313 -5.84 -35.92 -7.55
C VAL A 313 -6.03 -34.41 -7.73
N ASP A 314 -6.63 -33.97 -8.83
CA ASP A 314 -6.90 -32.57 -9.13
C ASP A 314 -8.36 -32.35 -9.55
N LYS A 315 -9.10 -31.57 -8.74
CA LYS A 315 -10.52 -31.25 -8.97
C LYS A 315 -10.75 -30.53 -10.31
N ARG A 316 -9.71 -29.91 -10.91
CA ARG A 316 -9.78 -29.22 -12.20
C ARG A 316 -9.93 -30.15 -13.41
N ALA A 317 -9.60 -31.45 -13.27
CA ALA A 317 -9.77 -32.43 -14.35
C ALA A 317 -11.19 -33.02 -14.43
N SER A 318 -12.04 -32.79 -13.41
CA SER A 318 -13.43 -33.31 -13.36
C SER A 318 -14.33 -32.82 -14.51
N PRO A 319 -14.31 -31.53 -14.93
CA PRO A 319 -15.15 -31.04 -16.02
C PRO A 319 -14.77 -31.66 -17.37
N VAL A 320 -13.48 -31.79 -17.65
CA VAL A 320 -12.96 -32.37 -18.91
C VAL A 320 -13.33 -33.85 -19.02
N LEU A 321 -13.23 -34.61 -17.93
CA LEU A 321 -13.65 -36.01 -17.87
C LEU A 321 -15.15 -36.16 -18.17
N ARG A 322 -16.01 -35.28 -17.62
CA ARG A 322 -17.45 -35.32 -17.88
C ARG A 322 -17.79 -35.10 -19.35
N GLU A 323 -17.13 -34.16 -20.01
CA GLU A 323 -17.34 -33.89 -21.44
C GLU A 323 -16.83 -35.04 -22.32
N LEU A 324 -15.69 -35.66 -21.98
CA LEU A 324 -15.21 -36.85 -22.69
C LEU A 324 -16.16 -38.05 -22.55
N ILE A 325 -16.69 -38.30 -21.35
CA ILE A 325 -17.69 -39.37 -21.12
C ILE A 325 -18.98 -39.09 -21.89
N LYS A 326 -19.44 -37.84 -21.94
CA LYS A 326 -20.62 -37.46 -22.74
C LYS A 326 -20.40 -37.69 -24.23
N ALA A 327 -19.25 -37.24 -24.77
CA ALA A 327 -18.90 -37.45 -26.17
C ALA A 327 -18.86 -38.94 -26.52
N PHE A 328 -18.23 -39.76 -25.67
CA PHE A 328 -18.15 -41.21 -25.83
C PHE A 328 -19.54 -41.87 -25.84
N LYS A 329 -20.42 -41.51 -24.89
CA LYS A 329 -21.80 -41.99 -24.85
C LYS A 329 -22.60 -41.58 -26.09
N SER A 330 -22.37 -40.38 -26.64
CA SER A 330 -23.08 -39.92 -27.83
C SER A 330 -22.66 -40.67 -29.11
N SER A 331 -21.39 -41.05 -29.22
CA SER A 331 -20.84 -41.73 -30.40
C SER A 331 -21.10 -43.24 -30.41
N PHE A 332 -21.19 -43.88 -29.24
CA PHE A 332 -21.45 -45.32 -29.13
C PHE A 332 -22.89 -45.68 -28.72
N GLY A 333 -23.66 -44.73 -28.17
CA GLY A 333 -25.06 -44.94 -27.76
C GLY A 333 -26.08 -44.97 -28.92
N LYS A 334 -25.64 -44.79 -30.17
CA LYS A 334 -26.48 -44.87 -31.38
C LYS A 334 -26.27 -46.15 -32.21
N VAL A 335 -25.49 -47.10 -31.72
CA VAL A 335 -25.39 -48.42 -32.37
C VAL A 335 -26.48 -49.32 -31.78
N LYS A 336 -27.50 -49.60 -32.59
CA LYS A 336 -28.56 -50.57 -32.32
C LYS A 336 -28.24 -51.87 -33.03
#